data_AF-A0A8X8WV85-F1
#
_entry.id   AF-A0A8X8WV85-F1
#
_cell.length_a   1.000
_cell.length_b   1.000
_cell.length_c   1.000
_cell.angle_alpha   90.00
_cell.angle_beta   90.00
_cell.angle_gamma   90.00
#
_symmetry.space_group_name_H-M   'P 1'
#
loop_
_entity.id
_entity.type
_entity.pdbx_description
1 polymer ?
#
loop_
_entity_poly.entity_id
_entity_poly.type
_entity_poly.pdbx_seq_one_letter_code
_entity_poly.pdbx_strand_id
1 'polypeptide(L)'
;MEEHDIDESEQKLEAEVAPALIAVHPNQKFVSVAVGSDLRVFSFQHGSAAQLLDETGGHKDSIRSIRYSKSGKLFVSGGDDKLVKVWDTDSWRCVYSV
;
A
#
# COMPACT_ATOMS: atom_id res chain seq x y z
N MET A 1 -22.61 -9.59 -48.73
CA MET A 1 -21.84 -10.74 -48.25
C MET A 1 -20.39 -10.39 -48.54
N GLU A 2 -19.61 -9.88 -47.60
CA GLU A 2 -19.68 -9.94 -46.13
C GLU A 2 -19.49 -8.55 -45.51
N GLU A 3 -20.09 -8.36 -44.35
CA GLU A 3 -20.10 -7.13 -43.57
C GLU A 3 -18.76 -6.92 -42.85
N HIS A 4 -18.50 -5.65 -42.55
CA HIS A 4 -17.42 -5.19 -41.69
C HIS A 4 -17.48 -5.86 -40.31
N ASP A 5 -16.40 -6.52 -39.91
CA ASP A 5 -16.11 -6.76 -38.50
C ASP A 5 -14.92 -5.88 -38.09
N ILE A 6 -15.27 -4.70 -37.59
CA ILE A 6 -14.44 -3.96 -36.64
C ILE A 6 -14.92 -4.44 -35.27
N ASP A 7 -14.06 -5.09 -34.50
CA ASP A 7 -14.24 -5.25 -33.06
C ASP A 7 -12.89 -4.88 -32.42
N GLU A 8 -12.68 -3.57 -32.29
CA GLU A 8 -12.83 -2.83 -31.04
C GLU A 8 -11.93 -3.35 -29.93
N SER A 9 -10.80 -2.65 -29.80
CA SER A 9 -10.11 -2.41 -28.53
C SER A 9 -9.86 -3.64 -27.66
N GLU A 10 -8.61 -4.13 -27.66
CA GLU A 10 -8.04 -4.50 -26.38
C GLU A 10 -8.16 -3.27 -25.47
N GLN A 11 -9.21 -3.25 -24.65
CA GLN A 11 -9.31 -2.38 -23.50
C GLN A 11 -8.08 -2.70 -22.66
N LYS A 12 -7.02 -1.92 -22.88
CA LYS A 12 -5.98 -1.70 -21.91
C LYS A 12 -6.74 -1.32 -20.65
N LEU A 13 -6.92 -2.27 -19.73
CA LEU A 13 -7.54 -2.03 -18.44
C LEU A 13 -6.84 -0.77 -17.93
N GLU A 14 -7.57 0.35 -17.95
CA GLU A 14 -7.10 1.55 -17.31
C GLU A 14 -6.81 1.10 -15.90
N ALA A 15 -5.52 1.07 -15.54
CA ALA A 15 -5.11 0.75 -14.18
C ALA A 15 -5.96 1.67 -13.31
N GLU A 16 -6.92 1.09 -12.60
CA GLU A 16 -7.87 1.80 -11.78
C GLU A 16 -7.01 2.71 -10.90
N VAL A 17 -7.03 4.01 -11.17
CA VAL A 17 -6.17 4.97 -10.47
C VAL A 17 -6.77 5.11 -9.07
N ALA A 18 -6.49 4.14 -8.22
CA ALA A 18 -6.90 4.15 -6.83
C ALA A 18 -6.22 5.37 -6.21
N PRO A 19 -6.98 6.31 -5.61
CA PRO A 19 -6.38 7.43 -4.92
C PRO A 19 -5.41 6.89 -3.86
N ALA A 20 -4.19 7.43 -3.85
CA ALA A 20 -3.19 6.97 -2.90
C ALA A 20 -3.61 7.35 -1.47
N LEU A 21 -3.65 6.37 -0.57
CA LEU A 21 -3.75 6.63 0.87
C LEU A 21 -2.37 6.95 1.40
N ILE A 22 -2.23 8.04 2.14
CA ILE A 22 -0.96 8.48 2.68
C ILE A 22 -1.02 8.71 4.18
N ALA A 23 0.06 8.39 4.88
CA ALA A 23 0.25 8.71 6.28
C ALA A 23 1.71 9.13 6.54
N VAL A 24 1.91 10.27 7.18
CA VAL A 24 3.23 10.76 7.55
C VAL A 24 3.59 10.22 8.94
N HIS A 25 4.78 9.64 9.06
CA HIS A 25 5.29 9.18 10.36
C HIS A 25 5.48 10.39 11.31
N PRO A 26 5.21 10.28 12.64
CA PRO A 26 5.27 11.40 13.58
C PRO A 26 6.60 12.16 13.64
N ASN A 27 7.73 11.49 13.38
CA ASN A 27 9.05 12.13 13.28
C ASN A 27 9.27 12.93 11.98
N GLN A 28 8.30 12.93 11.05
CA GLN A 28 8.32 13.64 9.76
C GLN A 28 9.47 13.26 8.82
N LYS A 29 10.07 12.07 8.99
CA LYS A 29 11.14 11.54 8.13
C LYS A 29 10.66 10.49 7.13
N PHE A 30 9.45 9.96 7.32
CA PHE A 30 8.88 8.90 6.51
C PHE A 30 7.45 9.19 6.12
N VAL A 31 7.05 8.70 4.94
CA VAL A 31 5.66 8.64 4.49
C VAL A 31 5.31 7.22 4.07
N SER A 32 4.23 6.67 4.61
CA SER A 32 3.60 5.47 4.09
C SER A 32 2.61 5.85 3.01
N VAL A 33 2.62 5.11 1.90
CA VAL A 33 1.74 5.29 0.75
C VAL A 33 1.16 3.92 0.41
N ALA A 34 -0.17 3.83 0.31
CA ALA A 34 -0.84 2.67 -0.26
C ALA A 34 -1.51 3.00 -1.59
N VAL A 35 -1.39 2.08 -2.55
CA VAL A 35 -2.03 2.14 -3.87
C VAL A 35 -2.60 0.76 -4.17
N GLY A 36 -3.93 0.62 -4.11
CA GLY A 36 -4.56 -0.70 -4.10
C GLY A 36 -4.09 -1.51 -2.89
N SER A 37 -3.55 -2.71 -3.11
CA SER A 37 -3.00 -3.60 -2.09
C SER A 37 -1.53 -3.33 -1.74
N ASP A 38 -0.83 -2.56 -2.57
CA ASP A 38 0.58 -2.24 -2.38
C ASP A 38 0.75 -1.23 -1.24
N LEU A 39 1.64 -1.51 -0.29
CA LEU A 39 2.05 -0.60 0.76
C LEU A 39 3.55 -0.32 0.65
N ARG A 40 3.92 0.96 0.60
CA ARG A 40 5.31 1.40 0.49
C ARG A 40 5.61 2.49 1.52
N VAL A 41 6.86 2.58 1.95
CA VAL A 41 7.33 3.62 2.85
C VAL A 41 8.49 4.35 2.19
N PHE A 42 8.45 5.68 2.13
CA PHE A 42 9.51 6.49 1.55
C PHE A 42 10.19 7.33 2.62
N SER A 43 11.53 7.44 2.55
CA SER A 43 12.31 8.34 3.41
C SER A 43 12.57 9.67 2.71
N PHE A 44 12.36 10.78 3.43
CA PHE A 44 12.70 12.12 2.93
C PHE A 44 14.20 12.45 2.99
N GLN A 45 15.00 11.63 3.68
CA GLN A 45 16.42 11.92 3.90
C GLN A 45 17.33 11.30 2.85
N HIS A 46 16.96 10.13 2.31
CA HIS A 46 17.82 9.35 1.41
C HIS A 46 17.21 9.10 0.03
N GLY A 47 15.97 9.55 -0.22
CA GLY A 47 15.27 9.31 -1.48
C GLY A 47 14.96 7.84 -1.77
N SER A 48 15.23 6.93 -0.82
CA SER A 48 14.98 5.49 -0.95
C SER A 48 13.73 5.07 -0.19
N ALA A 49 13.06 4.04 -0.71
CA ALA A 49 11.97 3.38 -0.02
C ALA A 49 12.52 2.49 1.10
N ALA A 50 11.88 2.53 2.28
CA ALA A 50 12.09 1.50 3.29
C ALA A 50 11.40 0.21 2.82
N GLN A 51 12.10 -0.91 2.93
CA GLN A 51 11.55 -2.21 2.57
C GLN A 51 10.66 -2.72 3.71
N LEU A 52 9.36 -2.85 3.43
CA LEU A 52 8.45 -3.56 4.33
C LEU A 52 8.64 -5.07 4.16
N LEU A 53 8.76 -5.76 5.28
CA LEU A 53 8.94 -7.21 5.35
C LEU A 53 7.71 -7.85 6.00
N ASP A 54 7.02 -8.71 5.26
CA ASP A 54 5.83 -9.41 5.73
C ASP A 54 5.89 -10.89 5.35
N GLU A 55 6.06 -11.75 6.35
CA GLU A 55 6.14 -13.21 6.18
C GLU A 55 4.78 -13.84 5.82
N THR A 56 3.68 -13.13 6.11
CA THR A 56 2.31 -13.60 5.81
C THR A 56 1.84 -13.23 4.40
N GLY A 57 2.69 -12.50 3.66
CA GLY A 57 2.31 -11.80 2.43
C GLY A 57 1.56 -10.52 2.76
N GLY A 58 1.87 -9.44 2.03
CA GLY A 58 1.21 -8.14 2.19
C GLY A 58 -0.30 -8.19 1.98
N HIS A 59 -0.96 -7.04 1.95
CA HIS A 59 -2.40 -7.02 1.72
C HIS A 59 -2.74 -7.66 0.36
N LYS A 60 -3.86 -8.41 0.32
CA LYS A 60 -4.33 -9.12 -0.89
C LYS A 60 -5.38 -8.34 -1.67
N ASP A 61 -5.87 -7.25 -1.09
CA ASP A 61 -6.87 -6.36 -1.66
C ASP A 61 -6.60 -4.93 -1.18
N SER A 62 -7.41 -3.98 -1.63
CA SER A 62 -7.27 -2.55 -1.38
C SER A 62 -7.10 -2.23 0.10
N ILE A 63 -6.00 -1.55 0.42
CA ILE A 63 -5.79 -0.97 1.74
C ILE A 63 -6.73 0.24 1.87
N ARG A 64 -7.44 0.32 2.99
CA ARG A 64 -8.42 1.38 3.28
C ARG A 64 -7.99 2.31 4.41
N SER A 65 -6.97 1.94 5.19
CA SER A 65 -6.48 2.78 6.28
C SER A 65 -5.00 2.57 6.56
N ILE A 66 -4.31 3.64 6.95
CA ILE A 66 -2.94 3.63 7.49
C ILE A 66 -2.88 4.61 8.66
N ARG A 67 -2.40 4.17 9.83
CA ARG A 67 -2.24 5.05 11.00
C ARG A 67 -0.97 4.73 11.78
N TYR A 68 -0.17 5.76 12.02
CA TYR A 68 0.95 5.69 12.95
C TYR A 68 0.49 5.87 14.40
N SER A 69 1.13 5.14 15.30
CA SER A 69 1.08 5.39 16.73
C SER A 69 1.70 6.75 17.07
N LYS A 70 1.31 7.36 18.20
CA LYS A 70 1.85 8.66 18.63
C LYS A 70 3.38 8.66 18.79
N SER A 71 3.94 7.55 19.27
CA SER A 71 5.39 7.39 19.42
C SER A 71 6.11 7.14 18.09
N GLY A 72 5.37 6.82 17.02
CA GLY A 72 5.92 6.45 15.73
C GLY A 72 6.34 4.99 15.63
N LYS A 73 6.69 4.32 16.75
CA LYS A 73 7.25 2.95 16.80
C LYS A 73 6.44 1.89 16.07
N LEU A 74 5.13 2.09 16.01
CA LEU A 74 4.21 1.22 15.27
C LEU A 74 3.39 2.02 14.28
N PHE A 75 2.99 1.37 13.19
CA PHE A 75 1.85 1.76 12.39
C PHE A 75 0.95 0.58 12.06
N VAL A 76 -0.30 0.86 11.72
CA VAL A 76 -1.33 -0.13 11.39
C VAL A 76 -1.85 0.14 9.99
N SER A 77 -2.06 -0.91 9.21
CA SER A 77 -2.82 -0.89 7.96
C SER A 77 -4.00 -1.85 8.03
N GLY A 78 -5.09 -1.51 7.34
CA GLY A 78 -6.27 -2.38 7.21
C GLY A 78 -6.86 -2.27 5.82
N GLY A 79 -7.34 -3.40 5.27
CA GLY A 79 -7.81 -3.48 3.89
C GLY A 79 -9.07 -4.34 3.69
N ASP A 80 -9.53 -4.38 2.44
CA ASP A 80 -10.71 -5.15 2.01
C ASP A 80 -10.47 -6.67 2.02
N ASP A 81 -9.20 -7.08 2.15
CA ASP A 81 -8.80 -8.47 2.41
C ASP A 81 -9.17 -8.96 3.82
N LYS A 82 -9.84 -8.10 4.59
CA LYS A 82 -10.30 -8.33 5.97
C LYS A 82 -9.14 -8.48 6.95
N LEU A 83 -7.92 -8.11 6.55
CA LEU A 83 -6.76 -8.17 7.42
C LEU A 83 -6.49 -6.81 8.07
N VAL A 84 -6.05 -6.86 9.32
CA VAL A 84 -5.36 -5.76 9.99
C VAL A 84 -3.91 -6.17 10.21
N LYS A 85 -2.99 -5.36 9.68
CA LYS A 85 -1.55 -5.57 9.84
C LYS A 85 -0.94 -4.50 10.73
N VAL A 86 -0.12 -4.93 11.69
CA VAL A 86 0.64 -4.05 12.58
C VAL A 86 2.11 -4.16 12.23
N TRP A 87 2.77 -3.03 12.13
CA TRP A 87 4.12 -2.91 11.62
C TRP A 87 5.01 -2.20 12.63
N ASP A 88 6.19 -2.76 12.87
CA ASP A 88 7.26 -2.11 13.62
C ASP A 88 8.06 -1.18 12.68
N THR A 89 8.26 0.07 13.08
CA THR A 89 8.91 1.08 12.22
C THR A 89 10.42 1.14 12.35
N ASP A 90 10.99 0.51 13.38
CA ASP A 90 12.44 0.43 13.55
C ASP A 90 13.02 -0.63 12.62
N SER A 91 12.32 -1.76 12.48
CA SER A 91 12.70 -2.89 11.62
C SER A 91 11.93 -2.98 10.30
N TRP A 92 10.85 -2.19 10.14
CA TRP A 92 9.93 -2.23 9.01
C TRP A 92 9.33 -3.62 8.75
N ARG A 93 9.05 -4.36 9.82
CA ARG A 93 8.48 -5.71 9.77
C ARG A 93 7.02 -5.74 10.20
N CYS A 94 6.22 -6.56 9.53
CA CYS A 94 4.90 -6.95 10.01
C CYS A 94 5.07 -7.79 11.29
N VAL A 95 4.50 -7.33 12.40
CA VAL A 95 4.56 -8.01 13.70
C VAL A 95 3.26 -8.75 14.02
N TYR A 96 2.14 -8.31 13.45
CA TYR A 96 0.84 -8.99 13.56
C TYR A 96 0.06 -8.86 12.26
N SER A 97 -0.62 -9.94 11.88
CA SER A 97 -1.63 -9.98 10.84
C SER A 97 -2.82 -10.75 11.40
N VAL A 98 -3.97 -10.12 11.49
CA VAL A 98 -5.22 -10.73 11.98
C VAL A 98 -6.35 -10.54 10.99
#